data_AF-A0A093Z5V4-F1
#
_entry.id   AF-A0A093Z5V4-F1
#
_cell.length_a   1.000
_cell.length_b   1.000
_cell.length_c   1.000
_cell.angle_alpha   90.00
_cell.angle_beta   90.00
_cell.angle_gamma   90.00
#
_symmetry.space_group_name_H-M   'P 1'
#
loop_
_entity.id
_entity.type
_entity.pdbx_description
1 polymer ?
#
loop_
_entity_poly.entity_id
_entity_poly.type
_entity_poly.pdbx_seq_one_letter_code
_entity_poly.pdbx_strand_id
1 'polypeptide(L)'
;MKIYQFFTYLALFGTAVLAGPHFQSEPTRKIDDSGALVVTFDEAGLGNTVPSIDYTLSADVSALFGCFNKGGNHPQASNKETVSTTITTLDTFPVKNGRVRDSISSGPPSSGTFSCPRGQTLRLAEVSYTEIVLTDTTNDITAPVPDVSRVFIPGV
;
A
#
# COMPACT_ATOMS: atom_id res chain seq x y z
N MET A 1 -11.69 -58.39 48.32
CA MET A 1 -11.82 -58.47 46.84
C MET A 1 -11.85 -57.04 46.32
N LYS A 2 -10.97 -56.70 45.38
CA LYS A 2 -10.56 -55.32 45.04
C LYS A 2 -11.66 -54.52 44.32
N ILE A 3 -11.94 -53.32 44.82
CA ILE A 3 -12.71 -52.27 44.15
C ILE A 3 -11.82 -51.66 43.06
N TYR A 4 -12.29 -51.67 41.81
CA TYR A 4 -11.67 -50.93 40.71
C TYR A 4 -12.59 -49.75 40.35
N GLN A 5 -12.14 -48.54 40.69
CA GLN A 5 -12.74 -47.30 40.21
C GLN A 5 -12.39 -47.12 38.72
N PHE A 6 -13.42 -46.99 37.88
CA PHE A 6 -13.28 -46.51 36.51
C PHE A 6 -13.34 -44.98 36.53
N PHE A 7 -12.21 -44.31 36.30
CA PHE A 7 -12.18 -42.89 35.98
C PHE A 7 -12.38 -42.71 34.47
N THR A 8 -13.54 -42.21 34.07
CA THR A 8 -13.83 -41.84 32.68
C THR A 8 -13.23 -40.46 32.40
N TYR A 9 -12.20 -40.37 31.56
CA TYR A 9 -11.69 -39.09 31.07
C TYR A 9 -12.48 -38.65 29.85
N LEU A 10 -13.18 -37.52 29.95
CA LEU A 10 -13.80 -36.83 28.82
C LEU A 10 -12.71 -36.03 28.08
N ALA A 11 -12.33 -36.47 26.89
CA ALA A 11 -11.44 -35.70 26.01
C ALA A 11 -12.24 -34.61 25.28
N LEU A 12 -11.96 -33.34 25.58
CA LEU A 12 -12.43 -32.20 24.80
C LEU A 12 -11.61 -32.10 23.51
N PHE A 13 -12.21 -32.47 22.37
CA PHE A 13 -11.65 -32.16 21.06
C PHE A 13 -11.88 -30.67 20.77
N GLY A 14 -10.84 -29.86 20.90
CA GLY A 14 -10.88 -28.48 20.39
C GLY A 14 -10.90 -28.52 18.87
N THR A 15 -11.96 -27.98 18.25
CA THR A 15 -11.97 -27.74 16.80
C THR A 15 -10.96 -26.64 16.49
N ALA A 16 -9.85 -26.98 15.84
CA ALA A 16 -8.99 -25.95 15.24
C ALA A 16 -9.80 -25.25 14.15
N VAL A 17 -10.23 -24.01 14.41
CA VAL A 17 -10.79 -23.15 13.37
C VAL A 17 -9.63 -22.79 12.44
N LEU A 18 -9.67 -23.27 11.20
CA LEU A 18 -8.75 -22.80 10.18
C LEU A 18 -9.05 -21.31 9.97
N ALA A 19 -8.15 -20.43 10.40
CA ALA A 19 -8.28 -19.01 10.11
C ALA A 19 -8.22 -18.83 8.59
N GLY A 20 -9.26 -18.23 8.01
CA GLY A 20 -9.31 -17.89 6.59
C GLY A 20 -8.29 -16.78 6.25
N PRO A 21 -8.30 -16.31 4.99
CA PRO A 21 -7.44 -15.21 4.57
C PRO A 21 -7.56 -14.00 5.51
N HIS A 22 -6.43 -13.41 5.91
CA HIS A 22 -6.36 -12.20 6.72
C HIS A 22 -4.97 -11.59 6.72
N PHE A 23 -4.90 -10.26 6.77
CA PHE A 23 -3.67 -9.55 7.01
C PHE A 23 -3.16 -9.79 8.44
N GLN A 24 -1.88 -10.18 8.58
CA GLN A 24 -1.25 -10.51 9.86
C GLN A 24 -1.05 -9.28 10.75
N SER A 25 -0.97 -8.12 10.13
CA SER A 25 -0.89 -6.80 10.76
C SER A 25 -1.46 -5.77 9.82
N GLU A 26 -1.67 -4.56 10.32
CA GLU A 26 -1.94 -3.40 9.47
C GLU A 26 -0.84 -3.27 8.40
N PRO A 27 -1.18 -3.13 7.11
CA PRO A 27 -0.18 -2.87 6.08
C PRO A 27 0.60 -1.60 6.37
N THR A 28 1.89 -1.62 6.05
CA THR A 28 2.77 -0.47 6.26
C THR A 28 2.93 0.31 4.96
N ARG A 29 3.26 1.59 5.07
CA ARG A 29 3.41 2.51 3.94
C ARG A 29 4.62 3.39 4.07
N LYS A 30 5.18 3.77 2.93
CA LYS A 30 6.21 4.82 2.79
C LYS A 30 6.07 5.49 1.42
N ILE A 31 6.70 6.65 1.28
CA ILE A 31 6.91 7.30 -0.01
C ILE A 31 8.39 7.14 -0.39
N ASP A 32 8.66 6.55 -1.55
CA ASP A 32 10.03 6.38 -2.04
C ASP A 32 10.62 7.69 -2.61
N ASP A 33 11.84 7.63 -3.13
CA ASP A 33 12.54 8.82 -3.65
C ASP A 33 11.97 9.36 -4.97
N SER A 34 11.14 8.58 -5.66
CA SER A 34 10.39 9.02 -6.84
C SER A 34 9.07 9.71 -6.50
N GLY A 35 8.62 9.60 -5.24
CA GLY A 35 7.29 10.04 -4.83
C GLY A 35 6.24 8.93 -4.86
N ALA A 36 6.60 7.70 -5.18
CA ALA A 36 5.66 6.60 -5.25
C ALA A 36 5.27 6.12 -3.85
N LEU A 37 3.99 5.86 -3.65
CA LEU A 37 3.46 5.16 -2.49
C LEU A 37 3.87 3.69 -2.59
N VAL A 38 4.55 3.18 -1.56
CA VAL A 38 4.88 1.77 -1.42
C VAL A 38 4.16 1.21 -0.20
N VAL A 39 3.23 0.28 -0.42
CA VAL A 39 2.51 -0.44 0.64
C VAL A 39 3.09 -1.83 0.76
N THR A 40 3.58 -2.19 1.95
CA THR A 40 4.10 -3.53 2.27
C THR A 40 3.13 -4.24 3.20
N PHE A 41 2.78 -5.47 2.84
CA PHE A 41 1.74 -6.22 3.52
C PHE A 41 2.12 -7.69 3.70
N ASP A 42 1.30 -8.32 4.51
CA ASP A 42 1.50 -9.67 4.96
C ASP A 42 0.13 -10.32 5.16
N GLU A 43 -0.24 -11.23 4.27
CA GLU A 43 -1.51 -11.96 4.34
C GLU A 43 -1.25 -13.46 4.50
N ALA A 44 -1.99 -14.10 5.40
CA ALA A 44 -1.93 -15.55 5.63
C ALA A 44 -3.34 -16.16 5.65
N GLY A 45 -3.42 -17.48 5.72
CA GLY A 45 -4.70 -18.20 5.70
C GLY A 45 -5.21 -18.49 4.29
N LEU A 46 -4.38 -18.30 3.27
CA LEU A 46 -4.71 -18.48 1.84
C LEU A 46 -4.77 -19.96 1.40
N GLY A 47 -4.30 -20.88 2.24
CA GLY A 47 -4.18 -22.30 1.92
C GLY A 47 -3.04 -22.60 0.91
N ASN A 48 -2.74 -23.89 0.71
CA ASN A 48 -1.58 -24.30 -0.10
C ASN A 48 -1.91 -24.65 -1.57
N THR A 49 -3.19 -24.57 -1.94
CA THR A 49 -3.67 -24.95 -3.29
C THR A 49 -3.96 -23.75 -4.18
N VAL A 50 -4.03 -22.54 -3.60
CA VAL A 50 -4.18 -21.29 -4.36
C VAL A 50 -2.79 -20.87 -4.88
N PRO A 51 -2.59 -20.67 -6.19
CA PRO A 51 -1.27 -20.36 -6.74
C PRO A 51 -0.89 -18.88 -6.58
N SER A 52 -1.86 -17.98 -6.62
CA SER A 52 -1.66 -16.53 -6.57
C SER A 52 -2.91 -15.81 -6.08
N ILE A 53 -2.73 -14.59 -5.59
CA ILE A 53 -3.80 -13.68 -5.14
C ILE A 53 -3.67 -12.35 -5.87
N ASP A 54 -4.81 -11.80 -6.28
CA ASP A 54 -4.93 -10.49 -6.93
C ASP A 54 -5.24 -9.42 -5.91
N TYR A 55 -4.42 -8.36 -5.91
CA TYR A 55 -4.56 -7.22 -5.03
C TYR A 55 -4.80 -5.94 -5.81
N THR A 56 -5.60 -5.06 -5.23
CA THR A 56 -5.80 -3.69 -5.67
C THR A 56 -5.33 -2.73 -4.57
N LEU A 57 -4.40 -1.84 -4.91
CA LEU A 57 -4.05 -0.67 -4.09
C LEU A 57 -4.73 0.56 -4.68
N SER A 58 -5.54 1.26 -3.88
CA SER A 58 -6.12 2.55 -4.25
C SER A 58 -5.77 3.65 -3.26
N ALA A 59 -5.65 4.87 -3.74
CA ALA A 59 -5.48 6.06 -2.91
C ALA A 59 -5.91 7.31 -3.68
N ASP A 60 -6.35 8.33 -2.96
CA ASP A 60 -6.37 9.69 -3.48
C ASP A 60 -4.98 10.30 -3.33
N VAL A 61 -4.46 10.87 -4.41
CA VAL A 61 -3.12 11.46 -4.44
C VAL A 61 -3.17 12.90 -4.89
N SER A 62 -2.42 13.74 -4.18
CA SER A 62 -2.14 15.12 -4.55
C SER A 62 -0.64 15.33 -4.65
N ALA A 63 -0.16 15.71 -5.84
CA ALA A 63 1.24 15.95 -6.15
C ALA A 63 1.46 17.39 -6.58
N LEU A 64 2.33 18.11 -5.86
CA LEU A 64 2.76 19.46 -6.21
C LEU A 64 4.04 19.38 -7.04
N PHE A 65 3.98 19.87 -8.26
CA PHE A 65 5.12 20.05 -9.14
C PHE A 65 5.56 21.51 -9.19
N GLY A 66 6.86 21.75 -9.38
CA GLY A 66 7.42 23.09 -9.55
C GLY A 66 8.52 23.14 -10.61
N CYS A 67 8.72 24.33 -11.18
CA CYS A 67 9.77 24.63 -12.15
C CYS A 67 10.94 25.41 -11.53
N PHE A 68 12.13 24.81 -11.60
CA PHE A 68 13.31 25.34 -10.93
C PHE A 68 14.36 25.76 -11.94
N ASN A 69 14.93 26.95 -11.77
CA ASN A 69 16.10 27.35 -12.55
C ASN A 69 17.35 26.56 -12.10
N LYS A 70 18.45 26.70 -12.85
CA LYS A 70 19.73 26.02 -12.54
C LYS A 70 20.29 26.33 -11.14
N GLY A 71 19.90 27.45 -10.54
CA GLY A 71 20.31 27.84 -9.18
C GLY A 71 19.42 27.27 -8.08
N GLY A 72 18.43 26.44 -8.41
CA GLY A 72 17.49 25.88 -7.43
C GLY A 72 16.40 26.85 -6.97
N ASN A 73 16.33 28.06 -7.55
CA ASN A 73 15.30 29.03 -7.23
C ASN A 73 14.06 28.80 -8.10
N HIS A 74 12.89 29.06 -7.52
CA HIS A 74 11.59 28.93 -8.16
C HIS A 74 10.86 30.29 -8.16
N PRO A 75 10.72 30.98 -9.29
CA PRO A 75 10.08 32.29 -9.31
C PRO A 75 8.55 32.14 -9.40
N GLN A 76 7.80 32.61 -8.40
CA GLN A 76 6.34 32.85 -8.46
C GLN A 76 5.40 31.61 -8.51
N ALA A 77 4.12 31.83 -8.19
CA ALA A 77 3.06 30.81 -8.14
C ALA A 77 2.68 30.23 -9.51
N SER A 78 2.91 30.96 -10.61
CA SER A 78 2.61 30.46 -11.96
C SER A 78 3.51 29.31 -12.42
N ASN A 79 4.59 29.03 -11.68
CA ASN A 79 5.57 28.00 -12.00
C ASN A 79 5.36 26.70 -11.21
N LYS A 80 4.22 26.56 -10.51
CA LYS A 80 3.85 25.32 -9.81
C LYS A 80 2.44 24.88 -10.16
N GLU A 81 2.22 23.58 -10.14
CA GLU A 81 0.93 22.97 -10.42
C GLU A 81 0.69 21.80 -9.47
N THR A 82 -0.52 21.76 -8.89
CA THR A 82 -0.98 20.60 -8.11
C THR A 82 -1.82 19.73 -9.01
N VAL A 83 -1.43 18.46 -9.13
CA VAL A 83 -2.23 17.43 -9.80
C VAL A 83 -2.85 16.54 -8.74
N SER A 84 -4.17 16.42 -8.76
CA SER A 84 -4.92 15.54 -7.86
C SER A 84 -5.73 14.53 -8.66
N THR A 85 -5.62 13.25 -8.29
CA THR A 85 -6.35 12.14 -8.91
C THR A 85 -6.48 11.00 -7.92
N THR A 86 -7.38 10.07 -8.19
CA THR A 86 -7.34 8.73 -7.59
C THR A 86 -6.42 7.85 -8.42
N ILE A 87 -5.62 7.00 -7.77
CA ILE A 87 -4.82 5.96 -8.41
C ILE A 87 -5.36 4.59 -8.01
N THR A 88 -5.23 3.64 -8.93
CA THR A 88 -5.56 2.23 -8.71
C THR A 88 -4.47 1.39 -9.38
N THR A 89 -3.76 0.59 -8.59
CA THR A 89 -2.76 -0.37 -9.08
C THR A 89 -3.23 -1.78 -8.78
N LEU A 90 -3.21 -2.64 -9.80
CA LEU A 90 -3.51 -4.06 -9.67
C LEU A 90 -2.21 -4.84 -9.79
N ASP A 91 -1.97 -5.74 -8.86
CA ASP A 91 -0.83 -6.66 -8.88
C ASP A 91 -1.25 -8.05 -8.41
N THR A 92 -0.61 -9.07 -8.97
CA THR A 92 -0.83 -10.48 -8.63
C THR A 92 0.43 -11.05 -7.99
N PHE A 93 0.30 -11.62 -6.78
CA PHE A 93 1.44 -12.20 -6.07
C PHE A 93 1.29 -13.71 -5.88
N PRO A 94 2.39 -14.48 -5.99
CA PRO A 94 2.35 -15.92 -5.77
C PRO A 94 2.17 -16.26 -4.28
N VAL A 95 1.31 -17.23 -4.00
CA VAL A 95 1.14 -17.77 -2.66
C VAL A 95 2.29 -18.73 -2.35
N LYS A 96 2.93 -18.54 -1.20
CA LYS A 96 4.00 -19.41 -0.70
C LYS A 96 3.67 -19.86 0.72
N ASN A 97 3.37 -21.15 0.87
CA ASN A 97 2.97 -21.76 2.15
C ASN A 97 1.73 -21.07 2.77
N GLY A 98 0.69 -20.85 1.96
CA GLY A 98 -0.57 -20.22 2.40
C GLY A 98 -0.47 -18.75 2.78
N ARG A 99 0.47 -18.04 2.15
CA ARG A 99 0.86 -16.69 2.55
C ARG A 99 1.38 -15.85 1.38
N VAL A 100 1.14 -14.55 1.43
CA VAL A 100 1.78 -13.52 0.60
C VAL A 100 2.52 -12.54 1.52
N ARG A 101 3.78 -12.23 1.19
CA ARG A 101 4.57 -11.15 1.80
C ARG A 101 5.18 -10.35 0.67
N ASP A 102 4.60 -9.21 0.38
CA ASP A 102 5.05 -8.42 -0.75
C ASP A 102 4.72 -6.94 -0.58
N SER A 103 5.01 -6.17 -1.63
CA SER A 103 4.69 -4.75 -1.71
C SER A 103 4.12 -4.36 -3.05
N ILE A 104 3.13 -3.46 -3.04
CA ILE A 104 2.61 -2.79 -4.23
C ILE A 104 3.10 -1.35 -4.23
N SER A 105 3.49 -0.86 -5.40
CA SER A 105 3.90 0.53 -5.61
C SER A 105 2.94 1.25 -6.55
N SER A 106 2.60 2.50 -6.24
CA SER A 106 1.72 3.32 -7.09
C SER A 106 2.08 4.81 -7.03
N GLY A 107 1.80 5.52 -8.13
CA GLY A 107 2.06 6.95 -8.24
C GLY A 107 3.55 7.33 -8.32
N PRO A 108 3.89 8.63 -8.15
CA PRO A 108 2.96 9.75 -8.10
C PRO A 108 2.24 9.93 -9.46
N PRO A 109 1.16 10.72 -9.55
CA PRO A 109 0.55 11.02 -10.83
C PRO A 109 1.54 11.76 -11.74
N SER A 110 1.35 11.63 -13.06
CA SER A 110 2.08 12.48 -14.01
C SER A 110 1.73 13.95 -13.80
N SER A 111 2.66 14.86 -14.11
CA SER A 111 2.40 16.30 -14.16
C SER A 111 1.44 16.71 -15.31
N GLY A 112 0.98 15.73 -16.11
CA GLY A 112 0.06 15.97 -17.22
C GLY A 112 0.69 16.86 -18.29
N THR A 113 0.02 17.96 -18.61
CA THR A 113 0.50 18.95 -19.59
C THR A 113 1.39 20.03 -18.98
N PHE A 114 1.58 20.03 -17.66
CA PHE A 114 2.43 21.00 -17.00
C PHE A 114 3.88 20.82 -17.44
N SER A 115 4.48 21.91 -17.90
CA SER A 115 5.86 21.91 -18.38
C SER A 115 6.57 23.22 -18.05
N CYS A 116 7.88 23.13 -17.88
CA CYS A 116 8.67 24.28 -17.47
C CYS A 116 9.20 25.09 -18.66
N PRO A 117 9.24 26.43 -18.56
CA PRO A 117 9.89 27.27 -19.54
C PRO A 117 11.37 26.90 -19.75
N ARG A 118 11.91 27.28 -20.91
CA ARG A 118 13.31 26.99 -21.27
C ARG A 118 14.28 27.48 -20.19
N GLY A 119 15.17 26.60 -19.75
CA GLY A 119 16.17 26.90 -18.71
C GLY A 119 15.73 26.54 -17.28
N GLN A 120 14.55 25.93 -17.13
CA GLN A 120 14.05 25.40 -15.87
C GLN A 120 13.83 23.88 -15.96
N THR A 121 13.75 23.23 -14.79
CA THR A 121 13.52 21.80 -14.64
C THR A 121 12.29 21.55 -13.79
N LEU A 122 11.40 20.69 -14.30
CA LEU A 122 10.22 20.21 -13.58
C LEU A 122 10.64 19.25 -12.49
N ARG A 123 10.15 19.44 -11.26
CA ARG A 123 10.43 18.57 -10.11
C ARG A 123 9.18 18.37 -9.28
N LEU A 124 9.00 17.17 -8.75
CA LEU A 124 8.04 16.92 -7.68
C LEU A 124 8.54 17.60 -6.40
N ALA A 125 7.72 18.48 -5.84
CA ALA A 125 8.02 19.23 -4.63
C ALA A 125 7.38 18.59 -3.39
N GLU A 126 6.15 18.09 -3.51
CA GLU A 126 5.41 17.44 -2.44
C GLU A 126 4.46 16.39 -3.03
N VAL A 127 4.22 15.31 -2.29
CA VAL A 127 3.14 14.37 -2.58
C VAL A 127 2.44 13.98 -1.28
N SER A 128 1.13 13.81 -1.35
CA SER A 128 0.30 13.27 -0.28
C SER A 128 -0.62 12.19 -0.85
N TYR A 129 -0.76 11.10 -0.08
CA TYR A 129 -1.67 10.00 -0.36
C TYR A 129 -2.63 9.88 0.81
N THR A 130 -3.93 9.89 0.51
CA THR A 130 -5.03 9.78 1.46
C THR A 130 -6.00 8.69 1.04
N GLU A 131 -6.86 8.26 1.97
CA GLU A 131 -7.86 7.20 1.70
C GLU A 131 -7.21 5.94 1.11
N ILE A 132 -6.03 5.58 1.64
CA ILE A 132 -5.24 4.47 1.11
C ILE A 132 -5.89 3.15 1.52
N VAL A 133 -6.16 2.30 0.53
CA VAL A 133 -6.83 1.01 0.74
C VAL A 133 -6.10 -0.07 -0.04
N LEU A 134 -5.72 -1.15 0.65
CA LEU A 134 -5.25 -2.40 0.03
C LEU A 134 -6.37 -3.43 0.09
N THR A 135 -6.72 -4.01 -1.05
CA THR A 135 -7.76 -5.04 -1.16
C THR A 135 -7.19 -6.29 -1.81
N ASP A 136 -7.26 -7.44 -1.12
CA ASP A 136 -7.28 -8.74 -1.75
C ASP A 136 -8.64 -8.90 -2.45
N THR A 137 -8.62 -8.86 -3.78
CA THR A 137 -9.82 -8.97 -4.62
C THR A 137 -10.19 -10.42 -4.96
N THR A 138 -9.33 -11.38 -4.63
CA THR A 138 -9.62 -12.82 -4.77
C THR A 138 -10.50 -13.32 -3.61
N ASN A 139 -10.28 -12.77 -2.40
CA ASN A 139 -10.98 -13.18 -1.19
C ASN A 139 -11.88 -12.07 -0.58
N ASP A 140 -12.01 -10.93 -1.25
CA ASP A 140 -12.80 -9.77 -0.81
C ASP A 140 -12.39 -9.25 0.58
N ILE A 141 -11.08 -9.16 0.82
CA ILE A 141 -10.52 -8.68 2.09
C ILE A 141 -9.84 -7.34 1.90
N THR A 142 -10.26 -6.38 2.70
CA THR A 142 -9.75 -5.02 2.64
C THR A 142 -9.05 -4.63 3.92
N ALA A 143 -7.93 -3.92 3.80
CA ALA A 143 -7.25 -3.25 4.89
C ALA A 143 -7.07 -1.76 4.56
N PRO A 144 -7.55 -0.84 5.43
CA PRO A 144 -7.17 0.56 5.34
C PRO A 144 -5.68 0.69 5.67
N VAL A 145 -5.03 1.67 5.06
CA VAL A 145 -3.63 2.02 5.29
C VAL A 145 -3.58 3.49 5.67
N PRO A 146 -2.84 3.91 6.71
CA PRO A 146 -2.89 5.30 7.11
C PRO A 146 -2.22 6.21 6.09
N ASP A 147 -2.78 7.40 5.93
CA ASP A 147 -2.29 8.46 5.06
C ASP A 147 -0.79 8.75 5.27
N VAL A 148 -0.16 9.24 4.20
CA VAL A 148 1.26 9.60 4.21
C VAL A 148 1.54 10.73 3.23
N SER A 149 2.43 11.64 3.62
CA SER A 149 2.93 12.70 2.74
C SER A 149 4.43 12.86 2.86
N ARG A 150 5.05 13.42 1.82
CA ARG A 150 6.48 13.72 1.79
C ARG A 150 6.73 15.02 1.03
N VAL A 151 7.45 15.92 1.68
CA VAL A 151 8.00 17.13 1.07
C VAL A 151 9.41 16.83 0.58
N PHE A 152 9.63 16.95 -0.72
CA PHE A 152 10.94 16.81 -1.36
C PHE A 152 11.67 18.15 -1.46
N ILE A 153 10.91 19.24 -1.61
CA ILE A 153 11.44 20.59 -1.76
C ILE A 153 10.60 21.56 -0.90
N PRO A 154 11.13 22.01 0.26
CA PRO A 154 10.41 22.95 1.12
C PRO A 154 10.16 24.31 0.46
N GLY A 155 8.98 24.90 0.72
CA GLY A 155 8.67 26.27 0.35
C GLY A 155 8.28 26.51 -1.11
N VAL A 156 7.81 25.46 -1.81
CA VAL A 156 7.35 25.54 -3.20
C VAL A 156 5.91 26.01 -3.30
#